data_AF-M7YBV1-F1
#
_entry.id   AF-M7YBV1-F1
#
_cell.length_a   1.000
_cell.length_b   1.000
_cell.length_c   1.000
_cell.angle_alpha   90.00
_cell.angle_beta   90.00
_cell.angle_gamma   90.00
#
_symmetry.space_group_name_H-M   'P 1'
#
loop_
_entity.id
_entity.type
_entity.pdbx_description
1 polymer ?
#
loop_
_entity_poly.entity_id
_entity_poly.type
_entity_poly.pdbx_seq_one_letter_code
_entity_poly.pdbx_strand_id
1 'polypeptide(L)'
;MSWSDKDNSILLKRSFLFGITGIVLCLIPIVNAYFQFLQAPMVPLQGVGLLFQMFGLSIAVMVLRKRKNPEEIQDKAKKMIVVLAVALVFFVLTI
;
A
#
# COMPACT_ATOMS: atom_id res chain seq x y z
N MET A 1 6.00 6.77 -24.58
CA MET A 1 4.63 6.22 -24.71
C MET A 1 3.85 6.59 -23.46
N SER A 2 2.82 7.42 -23.62
CA SER A 2 2.02 8.09 -22.59
C SER A 2 1.50 7.12 -21.51
N TRP A 3 1.87 7.34 -20.26
CA TRP A 3 1.38 6.59 -19.09
C TRP A 3 -0.11 6.83 -18.77
N SER A 4 -0.76 7.80 -19.44
CA SER A 4 -2.15 8.20 -19.19
C SER A 4 -3.21 7.37 -19.92
N ASP A 5 -2.82 6.58 -20.92
CA ASP A 5 -3.76 5.82 -21.77
C ASP A 5 -3.99 4.36 -21.33
N LYS A 6 -3.30 3.91 -20.28
CA LYS A 6 -3.53 2.55 -19.75
C LYS A 6 -4.74 2.54 -18.82
N ASP A 7 -5.76 1.81 -19.27
CA ASP A 7 -6.94 1.30 -18.57
C ASP A 7 -6.86 1.48 -17.03
N ASN A 8 -7.76 2.31 -16.48
CA ASN A 8 -7.74 2.69 -15.06
C ASN A 8 -7.78 1.47 -14.12
N SER A 9 -8.32 0.34 -14.61
CA SER A 9 -8.32 -0.96 -13.93
C SER A 9 -6.91 -1.53 -13.70
N ILE A 10 -5.98 -1.34 -14.63
CA ILE A 10 -4.60 -1.82 -14.55
C ILE A 10 -3.80 -0.95 -13.58
N LEU A 11 -4.02 0.36 -13.59
CA LEU A 11 -3.41 1.28 -12.63
C LEU A 11 -3.85 0.96 -11.20
N LEU A 12 -5.14 0.68 -10.98
CA LEU A 12 -5.65 0.27 -9.68
C LEU A 12 -5.03 -1.06 -9.21
N LYS A 13 -4.96 -2.07 -10.08
CA LYS A 13 -4.32 -3.36 -9.75
C LYS A 13 -2.84 -3.19 -9.37
N ARG A 14 -2.10 -2.34 -10.07
CA ARG A 14 -0.70 -2.05 -9.76
C ARG A 14 -0.56 -1.33 -8.43
N SER A 15 -1.38 -0.31 -8.17
CA SER A 15 -1.46 0.38 -6.89
C SER A 15 -1.68 -0.58 -5.73
N PHE A 16 -2.58 -1.55 -5.93
CA PHE A 16 -2.89 -2.56 -4.94
C PHE A 16 -1.72 -3.52 -4.72
N LEU A 17 -1.03 -3.93 -5.78
CA LEU A 17 0.18 -4.73 -5.68
C LEU A 17 1.25 -4.01 -4.85
N PHE A 18 1.51 -2.73 -5.14
CA PHE A 18 2.44 -1.91 -4.37
C PHE A 18 2.03 -1.77 -2.91
N GLY A 19 0.73 -1.58 -2.66
CA GLY A 19 0.16 -1.54 -1.33
C GLY A 19 0.38 -2.83 -0.53
N ILE A 20 0.00 -3.99 -1.10
CA ILE A 20 0.21 -5.29 -0.47
C ILE A 20 1.69 -5.56 -0.23
N THR A 21 2.56 -5.26 -1.20
CA THR A 21 4.00 -5.45 -1.01
C THR A 21 4.54 -4.60 0.13
N GLY A 22 4.02 -3.37 0.33
CA GLY A 22 4.34 -2.54 1.48
C GLY A 22 3.90 -3.17 2.81
N ILE A 23 2.67 -3.68 2.87
CA ILE A 23 2.14 -4.40 4.05
C ILE A 23 3.04 -5.59 4.39
N VAL A 24 3.37 -6.42 3.40
CA VAL A 24 4.20 -7.63 3.61
C VAL A 24 5.61 -7.23 4.05
N LEU A 25 6.22 -6.23 3.43
CA LEU A 25 7.54 -5.72 3.83
C LEU A 25 7.54 -5.15 5.25
N CYS A 26 6.45 -4.53 5.69
CA CYS A 26 6.30 -3.98 7.05
C CYS A 26 5.94 -5.07 8.08
N LEU A 27 5.34 -6.18 7.65
CA LEU A 27 5.01 -7.32 8.51
C LEU A 27 6.25 -8.15 8.88
N ILE A 28 7.16 -8.39 7.93
CA ILE A 28 8.42 -9.14 8.15
C ILE A 28 9.22 -8.65 9.38
N PRO A 29 9.48 -7.33 9.55
CA PRO A 29 10.25 -6.84 10.68
C PRO A 29 9.49 -6.93 12.00
N ILE A 30 8.14 -6.86 12.00
CA ILE A 30 7.33 -7.07 13.20
C ILE A 30 7.40 -8.53 13.65
N VAL A 31 7.27 -9.48 12.72
CA VAL A 31 7.39 -10.91 13.02
C VAL A 31 8.80 -11.23 13.55
N ASN A 32 9.83 -10.65 12.93
CA ASN A 32 11.20 -10.81 13.41
C ASN A 32 11.45 -10.14 14.77
N ALA A 33 10.79 -9.02 15.08
CA ALA A 33 10.87 -8.40 16.40
C ALA A 33 10.28 -9.30 17.50
N TYR A 34 9.20 -10.05 17.20
CA TYR A 34 8.56 -10.96 18.14
C TYR A 34 9.34 -12.27 18.33
N PHE A 35 9.82 -12.89 17.24
CA PHE A 35 10.51 -14.18 17.30
C PHE A 35 12.03 -14.10 17.45
N GLN A 36 12.64 -12.92 17.26
CA GLN A 36 14.10 -12.70 17.29
C GLN A 36 14.93 -13.66 16.41
N PHE A 37 14.39 -14.13 15.28
CA PHE A 37 15.10 -15.05 14.37
C PHE A 37 16.37 -14.44 13.76
N LEU A 38 16.41 -13.12 13.56
CA LEU A 38 17.53 -12.39 12.97
C LEU A 38 17.87 -11.13 13.78
N GLN A 39 19.10 -11.05 14.30
CA GLN A 39 19.67 -9.85 14.94
C GLN A 39 20.18 -8.87 13.86
N ALA A 40 19.28 -8.38 13.01
CA ALA A 40 19.59 -7.34 12.03
C ALA A 40 18.85 -6.04 12.38
N PRO A 41 19.46 -4.85 12.14
CA PRO A 41 18.77 -3.59 12.28
C PRO A 41 17.66 -3.53 11.21
N MET A 42 16.43 -3.89 11.59
CA MET A 42 15.28 -3.98 10.68
C MET A 42 14.54 -2.64 10.48
N VAL A 43 15.04 -1.56 11.10
CA VAL A 43 14.55 -0.18 10.95
C VAL A 43 14.49 0.29 9.49
N PRO A 44 15.50 0.03 8.62
CA PRO A 44 15.43 0.43 7.21
C PRO A 44 14.32 -0.31 6.46
N LEU A 45 14.07 -1.57 6.80
CA LEU A 45 13.07 -2.40 6.15
C LEU A 45 11.65 -1.91 6.49
N GLN A 46 11.43 -1.54 7.75
CA GLN A 46 10.18 -0.89 8.20
C GLN A 46 9.94 0.44 7.46
N GLY A 47 10.97 1.28 7.35
CA GLY A 47 10.90 2.54 6.62
C GLY A 47 10.56 2.36 5.14
N VAL A 48 11.19 1.40 4.45
CA VAL A 48 10.86 1.08 3.06
C VAL A 48 9.43 0.54 2.93
N GLY A 49 8.98 -0.32 3.86
CA GLY A 49 7.61 -0.81 3.90
C GLY A 49 6.58 0.30 4.04
N LEU A 50 6.82 1.26 4.95
CA LEU A 50 5.98 2.45 5.14
C LEU A 50 5.96 3.36 3.90
N LEU A 51 7.10 3.57 3.25
CA LEU A 51 7.16 4.34 2.00
C LEU A 51 6.33 3.67 0.89
N PHE A 52 6.44 2.35 0.73
CA PHE A 52 5.62 1.60 -0.22
C PHE A 52 4.12 1.66 0.13
N GLN A 53 3.77 1.57 1.41
CA GLN A 53 2.40 1.72 1.91
C GLN A 53 1.82 3.09 1.54
N MET A 54 2.59 4.16 1.80
CA MET A 54 2.21 5.54 1.49
C MET A 54 2.09 5.79 -0.01
N PHE A 55 2.99 5.21 -0.79
CA PHE A 55 2.94 5.29 -2.25
C PHE A 55 1.70 4.57 -2.80
N GLY A 56 1.40 3.36 -2.30
CA GLY A 56 0.19 2.62 -2.66
C GLY A 56 -1.11 3.34 -2.28
N LEU A 57 -1.15 3.98 -1.11
CA LEU A 57 -2.29 4.78 -0.66
C LEU A 57 -2.49 6.03 -1.54
N SER A 58 -1.40 6.74 -1.86
CA SER A 58 -1.44 7.94 -2.69
C SER A 58 -2.01 7.66 -4.09
N ILE A 59 -1.58 6.56 -4.72
CA ILE A 59 -2.11 6.14 -6.02
C ILE A 59 -3.58 5.76 -5.90
N ALA A 60 -3.99 5.03 -4.85
CA ALA A 60 -5.38 4.66 -4.64
C ALA A 60 -6.31 5.88 -4.48
N VAL A 61 -5.87 6.89 -3.71
CA VAL A 61 -6.58 8.18 -3.56
C VAL A 61 -6.64 8.94 -4.89
N MET A 62 -5.57 8.94 -5.66
CA MET A 62 -5.53 9.57 -6.99
C MET A 62 -6.52 8.90 -7.96
N VAL A 63 -6.62 7.57 -7.94
CA VAL A 63 -7.60 6.81 -8.74
C VAL A 63 -9.03 7.11 -8.30
N LEU A 64 -9.29 7.27 -7.00
CA LEU A 64 -10.60 7.67 -6.48
C LEU A 64 -10.98 9.10 -6.91
N ARG A 65 -10.03 10.04 -6.91
CA ARG A 65 -10.27 11.45 -7.28
C ARG A 65 -10.46 11.66 -8.79
N LYS A 66 -10.19 10.64 -9.61
CA LYS A 66 -10.31 10.71 -11.07
C LYS A 66 -11.80 10.67 -11.49
N ARG A 67 -12.35 11.83 -11.88
CA ARG A 67 -13.78 12.01 -12.26
C ARG A 67 -14.31 11.11 -13.37
N LYS A 68 -13.46 10.54 -14.24
CA LYS A 68 -13.85 9.71 -15.40
C LYS A 68 -13.87 8.19 -15.12
N ASN A 69 -13.91 7.76 -13.86
CA ASN A 69 -13.91 6.33 -13.52
C ASN A 69 -15.33 5.74 -13.43
N PRO A 70 -15.54 4.50 -13.92
CA PRO A 70 -16.75 3.73 -13.64
C PRO A 70 -16.97 3.61 -12.13
N GLU A 71 -18.22 3.65 -11.67
CA GLU A 71 -18.58 3.53 -10.24
C GLU A 71 -17.98 2.27 -9.60
N GLU A 72 -17.93 1.16 -10.33
CA GLU A 72 -17.36 -0.11 -9.86
C GLU A 72 -15.86 0.00 -9.51
N ILE A 73 -15.10 0.81 -10.26
CA ILE A 73 -13.67 1.05 -9.99
C ILE A 73 -13.52 1.96 -8.77
N GLN A 74 -14.43 2.92 -8.58
CA GLN A 74 -14.42 3.81 -7.42
C GLN A 74 -14.71 3.05 -6.12
N ASP A 75 -15.67 2.13 -6.12
CA ASP A 75 -16.00 1.35 -4.93
C ASP A 75 -14.90 0.34 -4.56
N LYS A 76 -14.25 -0.27 -5.55
CA LYS A 76 -13.03 -1.07 -5.33
C LYS A 76 -11.91 -0.21 -4.74
N ALA A 77 -11.68 0.99 -5.29
CA ALA A 77 -10.67 1.91 -4.77
C ALA A 77 -10.95 2.33 -3.32
N LYS A 78 -12.20 2.66 -2.95
CA LYS A 78 -12.58 2.99 -1.57
C LYS A 78 -12.26 1.84 -0.61
N LYS A 79 -12.66 0.61 -0.93
CA LYS A 79 -12.36 -0.57 -0.10
C LYS A 79 -10.86 -0.78 0.07
N MET A 80 -10.09 -0.64 -1.02
CA MET A 80 -8.64 -0.75 -0.98
C MET A 80 -7.99 0.34 -0.11
N ILE A 81 -8.43 1.59 -0.24
CA ILE A 81 -7.97 2.71 0.60
C ILE A 81 -8.23 2.41 2.07
N VAL A 82 -9.42 1.91 2.43
CA VAL A 82 -9.75 1.57 3.82
C VAL A 82 -8.78 0.52 4.36
N VAL A 83 -8.53 -0.57 3.62
CA VAL A 83 -7.59 -1.61 4.05
C VAL A 83 -6.16 -1.06 4.20
N LEU A 84 -5.69 -0.28 3.22
CA LEU A 84 -4.37 0.34 3.23
C LEU A 84 -4.19 1.34 4.39
N ALA A 85 -5.23 2.14 4.66
CA ALA A 85 -5.24 3.13 5.72
C ALA A 85 -5.27 2.46 7.11
N VAL A 86 -6.12 1.46 7.31
CA VAL A 86 -6.17 0.70 8.57
C VAL A 86 -4.85 -0.01 8.82
N ALA A 87 -4.27 -0.66 7.80
CA ALA A 87 -2.96 -1.28 7.91
C ALA A 87 -1.85 -0.26 8.23
N LEU A 88 -1.89 0.93 7.63
CA LEU A 88 -0.93 1.99 7.94
C LEU A 88 -1.04 2.46 9.38
N VAL A 89 -2.27 2.72 9.86
CA VAL A 89 -2.51 3.10 11.27
C VAL A 89 -1.99 2.01 12.21
N PHE A 90 -2.24 0.73 11.89
CA PHE A 90 -1.71 -0.38 12.66
C PHE A 90 -0.18 -0.34 12.74
N PHE A 91 0.52 -0.19 11.61
CA PHE A 91 1.99 -0.13 11.59
C PHE A 91 2.55 1.08 12.33
N VAL A 92 1.93 2.26 12.18
CA VAL A 92 2.34 3.48 12.89
C VAL A 92 2.13 3.38 14.41
N LEU A 93 1.09 2.66 14.86
CA LEU A 93 0.83 2.46 16.30
C LEU A 93 1.63 1.31 16.91
N THR A 94 2.06 0.34 16.10
CA THR A 94 2.79 -0.85 16.58
C THR A 94 4.29 -0.62 16.67
N ILE A 95 4.84 0.28 15.84
CA ILE A 95 6.24 0.72 15.85
C ILE A 95 6.42 1.80 16.92
#